data_AF-A0A2V8V4F2-F1
#
_entry.id   AF-A0A2V8V4F2-F1
#
_cell.length_a   1.000
_cell.length_b   1.000
_cell.length_c   1.000
_cell.angle_alpha   90.00
_cell.angle_beta   90.00
_cell.angle_gamma   90.00
#
_symmetry.space_group_name_H-M   'P 1'
#
loop_
_entity.id
_entity.type
_entity.pdbx_description
1 polymer ?
#
loop_
_entity_poly.entity_id
_entity_poly.type
_entity_poly.pdbx_seq_one_letter_code
_entity_poly.pdbx_strand_id
1 'polypeptide(L)'
;MSQKFKNSKPHFHTTAAPALNGQADSNAAEARVRQLIANGKSKVALDGAKGIHKAQGTAASEALLVDAYAARIRSLLGQGLAVEAKALIDLVRDRYPSARERLEELTASAVARAGTLDELVGPLNDPAISHERRAAIEHAIQRDVRDLAALAECAALAPEDSLRKAACALERAFLAVTTGPVADVC
;
A
#
# COMPACT_ATOMS: atom_id res chain seq x y z
N MET A 1 -83.21 10.54 -15.22
CA MET A 1 -81.98 11.24 -15.62
C MET A 1 -81.33 11.79 -14.37
N SER A 2 -80.29 11.13 -13.84
CA SER A 2 -79.53 11.64 -12.68
C SER A 2 -78.05 11.32 -12.88
N GLN A 3 -77.24 12.36 -12.72
CA GLN A 3 -75.85 12.47 -13.15
C GLN A 3 -74.88 11.66 -12.28
N LYS A 4 -73.90 11.05 -12.96
CA LYS A 4 -72.67 10.44 -12.43
C LYS A 4 -71.66 11.54 -12.06
N PHE A 5 -71.05 11.51 -10.87
CA PHE A 5 -69.68 12.02 -10.65
C PHE A 5 -69.02 11.25 -9.50
N LYS A 6 -68.19 10.23 -9.82
CA LYS A 6 -66.71 10.24 -9.87
C LYS A 6 -66.05 9.93 -8.51
N ASN A 7 -65.79 8.64 -8.31
CA ASN A 7 -64.89 8.12 -7.28
C ASN A 7 -63.44 8.30 -7.74
N SER A 8 -62.76 9.34 -7.24
CA SER A 8 -61.34 9.59 -7.51
C SER A 8 -60.48 8.80 -6.52
N LYS A 9 -59.89 7.70 -6.97
CA LYS A 9 -58.73 7.07 -6.30
C LYS A 9 -57.50 7.97 -6.50
N PRO A 10 -56.70 8.27 -5.48
CA PRO A 10 -55.39 8.85 -5.71
C PRO A 10 -54.46 7.78 -6.29
N HIS A 11 -54.10 7.94 -7.57
CA HIS A 11 -52.93 7.28 -8.15
C HIS A 11 -51.68 7.98 -7.58
N PHE A 12 -51.10 7.41 -6.54
CA PHE A 12 -49.72 7.72 -6.17
C PHE A 12 -48.82 6.97 -7.15
N HIS A 13 -48.45 7.61 -8.26
CA HIS A 13 -47.26 7.23 -8.99
C HIS A 13 -46.05 7.74 -8.21
N THR A 14 -45.59 6.95 -7.23
CA THR A 14 -44.27 7.13 -6.64
C THR A 14 -43.23 6.58 -7.62
N THR A 15 -42.76 7.41 -8.54
CA THR A 15 -41.47 7.21 -9.22
C THR A 15 -40.38 7.92 -8.43
N ALA A 16 -39.89 7.27 -7.37
CA ALA A 16 -38.69 7.68 -6.66
C ALA A 16 -38.02 6.45 -6.03
N ALA A 17 -37.33 5.63 -6.83
CA ALA A 17 -36.48 4.54 -6.31
C ALA A 17 -35.32 4.00 -7.20
N PRO A 18 -34.71 4.69 -8.20
CA PRO A 18 -33.48 4.15 -8.83
C PRO A 18 -32.20 4.47 -8.05
N ALA A 19 -32.12 5.63 -7.39
CA ALA A 19 -30.86 6.16 -6.86
C ALA A 19 -30.37 5.46 -5.58
N LEU A 20 -31.28 5.00 -4.72
CA LEU A 20 -30.93 4.33 -3.46
C LEU A 20 -30.32 2.94 -3.68
N ASN A 21 -30.82 2.18 -4.67
CA ASN A 21 -30.28 0.87 -5.00
C ASN A 21 -28.87 0.97 -5.61
N GLY A 22 -28.64 1.91 -6.54
CA GLY A 22 -27.33 2.09 -7.16
C GLY A 22 -26.22 2.47 -6.16
N GLN A 23 -26.56 3.25 -5.12
CA GLN A 23 -25.59 3.63 -4.08
C GLN A 23 -25.29 2.48 -3.12
N ALA A 24 -26.30 1.67 -2.76
CA ALA A 24 -26.11 0.49 -1.92
C ALA A 24 -25.27 -0.60 -2.62
N ASP A 25 -25.53 -0.83 -3.91
CA ASP A 25 -24.79 -1.77 -4.74
C ASP A 25 -23.33 -1.32 -4.94
N SER A 26 -23.12 0.00 -5.12
CA SER A 26 -21.80 0.63 -5.14
C SER A 26 -21.03 0.39 -3.84
N ASN A 27 -21.63 0.68 -2.70
CA ASN A 27 -20.98 0.51 -1.40
C ASN A 27 -20.63 -0.96 -1.13
N ALA A 28 -21.51 -1.88 -1.51
CA ALA A 28 -21.25 -3.32 -1.42
C ALA A 28 -20.08 -3.74 -2.33
N ALA A 29 -19.99 -3.21 -3.55
CA ALA A 29 -18.90 -3.47 -4.47
C ALA A 29 -17.56 -2.95 -3.92
N GLU A 30 -17.54 -1.73 -3.38
CA GLU A 30 -16.34 -1.18 -2.74
C GLU A 30 -15.90 -2.00 -1.52
N ALA A 31 -16.85 -2.42 -0.68
CA ALA A 31 -16.57 -3.27 0.48
C ALA A 31 -15.94 -4.61 0.06
N ARG A 32 -16.44 -5.23 -1.03
CA ARG A 32 -15.84 -6.45 -1.58
C ARG A 32 -14.41 -6.22 -2.04
N VAL A 33 -14.11 -5.09 -2.70
CA VAL A 33 -12.73 -4.75 -3.08
C VAL A 33 -11.84 -4.60 -1.85
N ARG A 34 -12.29 -3.89 -0.80
CA ARG A 34 -11.54 -3.78 0.47
C ARG A 34 -11.27 -5.15 1.09
N GLN A 35 -12.23 -6.07 1.04
CA GLN A 35 -12.05 -7.44 1.52
C GLN A 35 -11.05 -8.24 0.65
N LEU A 36 -11.06 -8.06 -0.68
CA LEU A 36 -10.07 -8.67 -1.56
C LEU A 36 -8.65 -8.17 -1.28
N ILE A 37 -8.51 -6.88 -0.98
CA ILE A 37 -7.24 -6.28 -0.52
C ILE A 37 -6.77 -6.95 0.77
N ALA A 38 -7.65 -7.05 1.78
CA ALA A 38 -7.34 -7.69 3.06
C ALA A 38 -6.93 -9.16 2.90
N ASN A 39 -7.55 -9.87 1.96
CA ASN A 39 -7.25 -11.27 1.65
C ASN A 39 -6.03 -11.47 0.73
N GLY A 40 -5.28 -10.40 0.41
CA GLY A 40 -4.09 -10.47 -0.45
C GLY A 40 -4.38 -10.75 -1.94
N LYS A 41 -5.65 -10.74 -2.37
CA LYS A 41 -6.08 -10.97 -3.77
C LYS A 41 -5.91 -9.72 -4.62
N SER A 42 -4.70 -9.17 -4.63
CA SER A 42 -4.38 -7.81 -5.07
C SER A 42 -4.66 -7.54 -6.56
N LYS A 43 -4.45 -8.53 -7.44
CA LYS A 43 -4.78 -8.39 -8.87
C LYS A 43 -6.27 -8.19 -9.12
N VAL A 44 -7.10 -9.06 -8.51
CA VAL A 44 -8.57 -8.99 -8.65
C VAL A 44 -9.13 -7.73 -7.97
N ALA A 45 -8.55 -7.35 -6.82
CA ALA A 45 -8.91 -6.12 -6.15
C ALA A 45 -8.65 -4.88 -7.03
N LEU A 46 -7.49 -4.82 -7.69
CA LEU A 46 -7.12 -3.70 -8.56
C LEU A 46 -8.05 -3.59 -9.77
N ASP A 47 -8.37 -4.70 -10.42
CA ASP A 47 -9.28 -4.71 -11.57
C ASP A 47 -10.69 -4.26 -11.15
N GLY A 48 -11.17 -4.73 -9.98
CA GLY A 48 -12.44 -4.28 -9.40
C GLY A 48 -12.45 -2.78 -9.07
N ALA A 49 -11.39 -2.28 -8.44
CA ALA A 49 -11.27 -0.86 -8.09
C ALA A 49 -11.25 0.05 -9.34
N LYS A 50 -10.55 -0.37 -10.41
CA LYS A 50 -10.56 0.33 -11.70
C LYS A 50 -11.97 0.42 -12.29
N GLY A 51 -12.72 -0.69 -12.24
CA GLY A 51 -14.10 -0.73 -12.72
C GLY A 51 -15.02 0.24 -11.96
N ILE A 52 -14.92 0.24 -10.64
CA ILE A 52 -15.70 1.14 -9.76
C ILE A 52 -15.36 2.61 -10.04
N HIS A 53 -14.07 2.96 -10.05
CA HIS A 53 -13.64 4.33 -10.29
C HIS A 53 -14.00 4.82 -11.70
N LYS A 54 -13.92 3.95 -12.72
CA LYS A 54 -14.38 4.28 -14.08
C LYS A 54 -15.88 4.56 -14.14
N ALA A 55 -16.69 3.86 -13.35
CA ALA A 55 -18.13 4.03 -13.33
C ALA A 55 -18.57 5.28 -12.55
N GLN A 56 -17.81 5.69 -11.52
CA GLN A 56 -18.24 6.70 -10.56
C GLN A 56 -17.44 7.99 -10.59
N GLY A 57 -16.12 7.92 -10.81
CA GLY A 57 -15.23 9.08 -10.82
C GLY A 57 -15.21 9.88 -9.51
N THR A 58 -15.60 9.28 -8.39
CA THR A 58 -15.66 9.96 -7.08
C THR A 58 -14.33 9.88 -6.34
N ALA A 59 -14.10 10.82 -5.41
CA ALA A 59 -12.92 10.79 -4.53
C ALA A 59 -12.83 9.51 -3.68
N ALA A 60 -13.96 8.95 -3.24
CA ALA A 60 -13.99 7.68 -2.50
C ALA A 60 -13.52 6.50 -3.36
N SER A 61 -13.98 6.44 -4.62
CA SER A 61 -13.55 5.41 -5.57
C SER A 61 -12.09 5.58 -5.99
N GLU A 62 -11.57 6.82 -6.06
CA GLU A 62 -10.14 7.10 -6.27
C GLU A 62 -9.29 6.60 -5.10
N ALA A 63 -9.69 6.92 -3.86
CA ALA A 63 -8.99 6.44 -2.67
C ALA A 63 -8.92 4.91 -2.62
N LEU A 64 -10.03 4.23 -2.95
CA LEU A 64 -10.07 2.77 -3.04
C LEU A 64 -9.15 2.22 -4.14
N LEU A 65 -9.05 2.92 -5.28
CA LEU A 65 -8.14 2.56 -6.37
C LEU A 65 -6.67 2.69 -5.95
N VAL A 66 -6.32 3.76 -5.22
CA VAL A 66 -4.97 3.95 -4.67
C VAL A 66 -4.63 2.84 -3.68
N ASP A 67 -5.53 2.48 -2.77
CA ASP A 67 -5.33 1.38 -1.82
C ASP A 67 -5.14 0.03 -2.55
N ALA A 68 -5.85 -0.20 -3.66
CA ALA A 68 -5.70 -1.40 -4.48
C ALA A 68 -4.36 -1.45 -5.23
N TYR A 69 -3.88 -0.30 -5.77
CA TYR A 69 -2.54 -0.21 -6.35
C TYR A 69 -1.46 -0.52 -5.31
N ALA A 70 -1.55 0.07 -4.11
CA ALA A 70 -0.60 -0.19 -3.03
C ALA A 70 -0.61 -1.68 -2.62
N ALA A 71 -1.77 -2.32 -2.56
CA ALA A 71 -1.86 -3.76 -2.31
C ALA A 71 -1.19 -4.60 -3.41
N ARG A 72 -1.30 -4.19 -4.68
CA ARG A 72 -0.66 -4.89 -5.80
C ARG A 72 0.85 -4.71 -5.79
N ILE A 73 1.34 -3.49 -5.53
CA ILE A 73 2.77 -3.19 -5.40
C ILE A 73 3.37 -4.04 -4.27
N ARG A 74 2.75 -4.07 -3.09
CA ARG A 74 3.18 -4.92 -1.97
C ARG A 74 3.25 -6.40 -2.34
N SER A 75 2.24 -6.90 -3.05
CA SER A 75 2.20 -8.29 -3.50
C SER A 75 3.28 -8.62 -4.53
N LEU A 76 3.64 -7.69 -5.41
CA LEU A 76 4.73 -7.87 -6.39
C LEU A 76 6.09 -7.88 -5.69
N LEU A 77 6.32 -6.94 -4.77
CA LEU A 77 7.55 -6.87 -3.99
C LEU A 77 7.74 -8.14 -3.13
N GLY A 78 6.68 -8.61 -2.45
CA GLY A 78 6.72 -9.87 -1.69
C GLY A 78 6.92 -11.13 -2.56
N GLN A 79 6.78 -11.03 -3.88
CA GLN A 79 7.06 -12.10 -4.85
C GLN A 79 8.43 -11.95 -5.54
N GLY A 80 9.22 -10.94 -5.17
CA GLY A 80 10.49 -10.62 -5.83
C GLY A 80 10.35 -9.96 -7.20
N LEU A 81 9.15 -9.54 -7.58
CA LEU A 81 8.84 -8.89 -8.87
C LEU A 81 9.04 -7.37 -8.78
N ALA A 82 10.26 -6.95 -8.46
CA ALA A 82 10.60 -5.55 -8.20
C ALA A 82 10.48 -4.66 -9.45
N VAL A 83 10.80 -5.19 -10.64
CA VAL A 83 10.71 -4.45 -11.90
C VAL A 83 9.26 -4.10 -12.24
N GLU A 84 8.35 -5.06 -12.07
CA GLU A 84 6.92 -4.87 -12.28
C GLU A 84 6.32 -3.95 -11.23
N ALA A 85 6.76 -4.07 -9.97
CA ALA A 85 6.37 -3.15 -8.91
C ALA A 85 6.76 -1.71 -9.26
N LYS A 86 8.00 -1.49 -9.72
CA LYS A 86 8.51 -0.19 -10.14
C LYS A 86 7.74 0.40 -11.32
N ALA A 87 7.51 -0.39 -12.36
CA ALA A 87 6.70 0.03 -13.51
C ALA A 87 5.28 0.46 -13.10
N LEU A 88 4.71 -0.25 -12.12
CA LEU A 88 3.39 0.09 -11.58
C LEU A 88 3.42 1.37 -10.74
N ILE A 89 4.47 1.60 -9.95
CA ILE A 89 4.67 2.84 -9.18
C ILE A 89 4.76 4.04 -10.13
N ASP A 90 5.57 3.94 -11.18
CA ASP A 90 5.78 5.03 -12.14
C ASP A 90 4.48 5.37 -12.88
N LEU A 91 3.72 4.35 -13.30
CA LEU A 91 2.41 4.54 -13.92
C LEU A 91 1.42 5.29 -13.02
N VAL A 92 1.38 4.96 -11.74
CA VAL A 92 0.42 5.57 -10.81
C VAL A 92 0.84 6.98 -10.43
N ARG A 93 2.15 7.25 -10.31
CA ARG A 93 2.70 8.61 -10.11
C ARG A 93 2.33 9.57 -11.23
N ASP A 94 2.38 9.10 -12.47
CA ASP A 94 2.02 9.89 -13.64
C ASP A 94 0.51 10.19 -13.70
N ARG A 95 -0.32 9.21 -13.33
CA ARG A 95 -1.77 9.30 -13.48
C ARG A 95 -2.51 9.93 -12.28
N TYR A 96 -1.95 9.87 -11.07
CA TYR A 96 -2.60 10.32 -9.84
C TYR A 96 -1.65 11.16 -8.97
N PRO A 97 -1.45 12.46 -9.29
CA PRO A 97 -0.54 13.33 -8.55
C PRO A 97 -0.94 13.53 -7.08
N SER A 98 -2.24 13.50 -6.78
CA SER A 98 -2.81 13.60 -5.43
C SER A 98 -2.46 12.39 -4.54
N ALA A 99 -2.18 11.24 -5.15
CA ALA A 99 -1.91 9.98 -4.43
C ALA A 99 -0.41 9.74 -4.19
N ARG A 100 0.45 10.64 -4.68
CA ARG A 100 1.90 10.41 -4.79
C ARG A 100 2.56 10.18 -3.43
N GLU A 101 2.31 11.05 -2.46
CA GLU A 101 2.85 10.92 -1.10
C GLU A 101 2.41 9.61 -0.43
N ARG A 102 1.11 9.32 -0.47
CA ARG A 102 0.54 8.11 0.12
C ARG A 102 1.13 6.84 -0.50
N LEU A 103 1.36 6.84 -1.81
CA LEU A 103 2.00 5.72 -2.51
C LEU A 103 3.49 5.62 -2.21
N GLU A 104 4.20 6.74 -2.05
CA GLU A 104 5.61 6.76 -1.67
C GLU A 104 5.81 6.20 -0.27
N GLU A 105 4.99 6.60 0.70
CA GLU A 105 5.02 6.06 2.07
C GLU A 105 4.72 4.55 2.09
N LEU A 106 3.66 4.13 1.38
CA LEU A 106 3.28 2.72 1.29
C LEU A 106 4.31 1.88 0.54
N THR A 107 4.98 2.44 -0.46
CA THR A 107 6.05 1.77 -1.22
C THR A 107 7.32 1.66 -0.39
N ALA A 108 7.74 2.72 0.30
CA ALA A 108 8.90 2.68 1.19
C ALA A 108 8.73 1.62 2.28
N SER A 109 7.54 1.54 2.89
CA SER A 109 7.21 0.48 3.84
C SER A 109 7.20 -0.92 3.22
N ALA A 110 6.77 -1.06 1.95
CA ALA A 110 6.74 -2.34 1.26
C ALA A 110 8.13 -2.84 0.87
N VAL A 111 8.98 -1.94 0.36
CA VAL A 111 10.40 -2.15 0.03
C VAL A 111 11.17 -2.55 1.28
N ALA A 112 10.96 -1.85 2.40
CA ALA A 112 11.55 -2.20 3.69
C ALA A 112 11.18 -3.62 4.14
N ARG A 113 9.95 -4.07 3.88
CA ARG A 113 9.46 -5.42 4.26
C ARG A 113 9.81 -6.50 3.24
N ALA A 114 10.05 -6.14 1.98
CA ALA A 114 10.41 -7.06 0.90
C ALA A 114 11.91 -7.30 0.77
N GLY A 115 12.73 -6.62 1.58
CA GLY A 115 14.18 -6.82 1.60
C GLY A 115 14.92 -6.09 0.48
N THR A 116 14.29 -5.19 -0.28
CA THR A 116 14.99 -4.29 -1.20
C THR A 116 15.57 -3.09 -0.44
N LEU A 117 16.39 -3.38 0.58
CA LEU A 117 17.04 -2.42 1.47
C LEU A 117 17.79 -1.32 0.70
N ASP A 118 18.41 -1.66 -0.43
CA ASP A 118 19.11 -0.70 -1.29
C ASP A 118 18.21 0.45 -1.78
N GLU A 119 16.95 0.16 -2.13
CA GLU A 119 16.00 1.19 -2.58
C GLU A 119 15.47 2.05 -1.42
N LEU A 120 15.38 1.48 -0.21
CA LEU A 120 14.95 2.20 0.99
C LEU A 120 16.03 3.19 1.45
N VAL A 121 17.28 2.73 1.51
CA VAL A 121 18.39 3.53 2.07
C VAL A 121 19.13 4.34 1.01
N GLY A 122 19.01 3.99 -0.27
CA GLY A 122 19.63 4.70 -1.38
C GLY A 122 19.43 6.23 -1.35
N PRO A 123 18.20 6.74 -1.10
CA PRO A 123 17.96 8.18 -0.99
C PRO A 123 18.70 8.88 0.16
N LEU A 124 19.14 8.17 1.21
CA LEU A 124 19.87 8.77 2.33
C LEU A 124 21.26 9.29 1.94
N ASN A 125 21.82 8.79 0.84
CA ASN A 125 23.10 9.25 0.29
C ASN A 125 23.01 10.59 -0.43
N ASP A 126 21.80 11.03 -0.79
CA ASP A 126 21.61 12.32 -1.44
C ASP A 126 21.73 13.45 -0.40
N PRO A 127 22.74 14.33 -0.50
CA PRO A 127 22.88 15.45 0.43
C PRO A 127 21.73 16.47 0.32
N ALA A 128 20.96 16.45 -0.79
CA ALA A 128 19.82 17.32 -1.02
C ALA A 128 18.47 16.71 -0.57
N ILE A 129 18.47 15.54 0.08
CA ILE A 129 17.23 14.94 0.58
C ILE A 129 16.52 15.88 1.58
N SER A 130 15.21 16.03 1.42
CA SER A 130 14.41 16.83 2.35
C SER A 130 14.36 16.17 3.73
N HIS A 131 14.22 16.99 4.78
CA HIS A 131 14.16 16.52 6.16
C HIS A 131 12.97 15.57 6.39
N GLU A 132 11.82 15.87 5.79
CA GLU A 132 10.63 15.02 5.85
C GLU A 132 10.87 13.65 5.23
N ARG A 133 11.49 13.61 4.04
CA ARG A 133 11.78 12.35 3.35
C ARG A 133 12.83 11.51 4.09
N ARG A 134 13.83 12.16 4.68
CA ARG A 134 14.81 11.51 5.56
C ARG A 134 14.11 10.89 6.78
N ALA A 135 13.27 11.65 7.48
CA ALA A 135 12.55 11.16 8.66
C ALA A 135 11.61 9.98 8.34
N ALA A 136 10.93 10.01 7.19
CA ALA A 136 10.09 8.90 6.75
C ALA A 136 10.89 7.60 6.51
N ILE A 137 12.07 7.71 5.91
CA ILE A 137 12.96 6.57 5.69
C ILE A 137 13.50 6.04 7.02
N GLU A 138 13.97 6.91 7.91
CA GLU A 138 14.44 6.51 9.25
C GLU A 138 13.36 5.79 10.06
N HIS A 139 12.12 6.28 10.02
CA HIS A 139 10.99 5.64 10.68
C HIS A 139 10.66 4.27 10.06
N ALA A 140 10.74 4.14 8.74
CA ALA A 140 10.57 2.87 8.05
C ALA A 140 11.67 1.86 8.45
N ILE A 141 12.93 2.30 8.54
CA ILE A 141 14.05 1.46 8.99
C ILE A 141 13.78 0.93 10.41
N GLN A 142 13.44 1.82 11.34
CA GLN A 142 13.22 1.44 12.75
C GLN A 142 12.06 0.45 12.93
N ARG A 143 11.01 0.55 12.12
CA ARG A 143 9.81 -0.26 12.27
C ARG A 143 9.92 -1.62 11.58
N ASP A 144 10.42 -1.60 10.35
CA ASP A 144 10.24 -2.70 9.40
C ASP A 144 11.53 -3.48 9.10
N VAL A 145 12.74 -2.94 9.35
CA VAL A 145 13.99 -3.68 9.11
C VAL A 145 14.26 -4.67 10.24
N ARG A 146 14.31 -5.95 9.89
CA ARG A 146 14.58 -7.06 10.83
C ARG A 146 15.84 -7.83 10.50
N ASP A 147 16.29 -7.76 9.26
CA ASP A 147 17.50 -8.43 8.79
C ASP A 147 18.68 -7.45 8.83
N LEU A 148 19.48 -7.56 9.90
CA LEU A 148 20.67 -6.73 10.10
C LEU A 148 21.83 -7.14 9.19
N ALA A 149 21.89 -8.41 8.77
CA ALA A 149 22.89 -8.91 7.85
C ALA A 149 22.70 -8.27 6.48
N ALA A 150 21.46 -8.30 5.97
CA ALA A 150 21.10 -7.64 4.72
C ALA A 150 21.36 -6.12 4.76
N LEU A 151 21.16 -5.46 5.91
CA LEU A 151 21.46 -4.04 6.07
C LEU A 151 22.98 -3.77 6.12
N ALA A 152 23.78 -4.67 6.69
CA ALA A 152 25.24 -4.56 6.75
C ALA A 152 25.91 -4.79 5.38
N GLU A 153 25.32 -5.63 4.54
CA GLU A 153 25.81 -5.93 3.19
C GLU A 153 25.30 -4.96 2.12
N CYS A 154 24.32 -4.12 2.47
CA CYS A 154 23.66 -3.17 1.58
C CYS A 154 24.68 -2.26 0.85
N ALA A 155 24.71 -2.37 -0.49
CA ALA A 155 25.65 -1.65 -1.35
C ALA A 155 25.28 -0.17 -1.51
N ALA A 156 24.00 0.16 -1.31
CA ALA A 156 23.55 1.54 -1.30
C ALA A 156 24.14 2.33 -0.13
N LEU A 157 24.50 1.71 1.01
CA LEU A 157 25.17 2.41 2.10
C LEU A 157 26.69 2.41 1.88
N ALA A 158 27.30 3.61 1.94
CA ALA A 158 28.76 3.71 1.93
C ALA A 158 29.38 2.88 3.07
N PRO A 159 30.57 2.28 2.88
CA PRO A 159 31.24 1.51 3.93
C PRO A 159 31.45 2.29 5.23
N GLU A 160 31.56 3.63 5.11
CA GLU A 160 31.78 4.52 6.23
C GLU A 160 30.50 4.96 6.95
N ASP A 161 29.33 4.60 6.43
CA ASP A 161 28.04 5.02 6.96
C ASP A 161 27.78 4.42 8.35
N SER A 162 27.31 5.28 9.26
CA SER A 162 27.06 4.92 10.66
C SER A 162 26.00 3.82 10.81
N LEU A 163 24.97 3.81 9.95
CA LEU A 163 23.91 2.80 9.98
C LEU A 163 24.47 1.42 9.59
N ARG A 164 25.29 1.38 8.54
CA ARG A 164 25.95 0.14 8.07
C ARG A 164 26.92 -0.42 9.11
N LYS A 165 27.76 0.44 9.70
CA LYS A 165 28.70 0.06 10.76
C LYS A 165 27.99 -0.49 11.98
N ALA A 166 26.91 0.16 12.41
CA ALA A 166 26.11 -0.30 13.54
C ALA A 166 25.43 -1.64 13.26
N ALA A 167 24.87 -1.84 12.06
CA ALA A 167 24.27 -3.11 11.65
C ALA A 167 25.29 -4.26 11.70
N CYS A 168 26.49 -4.07 11.14
CA CYS A 168 27.57 -5.05 11.15
C CYS A 168 28.04 -5.37 12.60
N ALA A 169 28.16 -4.36 13.46
CA ALA A 169 28.55 -4.56 14.85
C ALA A 169 27.51 -5.39 15.63
N LEU A 170 26.22 -5.10 15.45
CA LEU A 170 25.12 -5.83 16.08
C LEU A 170 25.03 -7.27 15.58
N GLU A 171 25.18 -7.49 14.27
CA GLU A 171 25.21 -8.83 13.68
C GLU A 171 26.38 -9.65 14.25
N ARG A 172 27.59 -9.09 14.29
CA ARG A 172 28.76 -9.76 14.87
C ARG A 172 28.57 -10.10 16.34
N ALA A 173 27.96 -9.19 17.11
CA ALA A 173 27.65 -9.44 18.51
C ALA A 173 26.64 -10.59 18.67
N PHE A 174 25.60 -10.62 17.83
CA PHE A 174 24.59 -11.68 17.83
C PHE A 174 25.17 -13.04 17.42
N LEU A 175 26.04 -13.07 16.40
CA LEU A 175 26.75 -14.29 15.99
C LEU A 175 27.68 -14.79 17.10
N ALA A 176 28.42 -13.91 17.76
CA ALA A 176 29.33 -14.29 18.84
C ALA A 176 28.62 -15.00 20.00
N VAL A 177 27.41 -14.55 20.37
CA VAL A 177 26.64 -15.18 21.45
C VAL A 177 25.89 -16.44 21.04
N THR A 178 25.63 -16.64 19.74
CA THR A 178 24.89 -17.80 19.21
C THR A 178 25.80 -18.92 18.69
N THR A 179 27.08 -18.64 18.44
CA THR A 179 28.08 -19.64 17.98
C THR A 179 29.07 -20.06 19.07
N GLY A 180 29.02 -19.41 20.24
CA GLY A 180 29.75 -19.86 21.42
C GLY A 180 29.24 -21.22 21.90
N PRO A 181 30.09 -22.07 22.49
CA PRO A 181 29.66 -23.35 23.05
C PRO A 181 28.59 -23.11 24.11
N VAL A 182 27.44 -23.78 23.97
CA VAL A 182 26.47 -23.86 25.07
C VAL A 182 27.14 -24.67 26.16
N ALA A 183 27.60 -24.01 27.21
CA ALA A 183 28.05 -24.73 28.39
C ALA A 183 26.84 -25.49 28.92
N ASP A 184 26.84 -26.82 28.77
CA ASP A 184 25.96 -27.70 29.53
C ASP A 184 26.26 -27.47 31.01
N VAL A 185 25.44 -26.65 31.65
CA VAL A 185 25.47 -26.48 33.09
C VAL A 185 24.65 -27.63 33.66
N CYS A 186 25.34 -28.68 34.11
CA CYS A 186 24.80 -29.79 34.90
C CYS A 186 24.21 -29.31 36.23
#